data_AF-A0A7J3NQH5-F1
#
_entry.id   AF-A0A7J3NQH5-F1
#
_cell.length_a   1.000
_cell.length_b   1.000
_cell.length_c   1.000
_cell.angle_alpha   90.00
_cell.angle_beta   90.00
_cell.angle_gamma   90.00
#
_symmetry.space_group_name_H-M   'P 1'
#
loop_
_entity.id
_entity.type
_entity.pdbx_description
1 polymer ?
#
loop_
_entity_poly.entity_id
_entity_poly.type
_entity_poly.pdbx_seq_one_letter_code
_entity_poly.pdbx_strand_id
1 'polypeptide(L)'
;MGVSLPSWLAVAKNEYRLMLSGRVTRRLRRILPVMLVSLVVVIAVALPLVSRFLFLELRVREYLEDMLTLPLRPDPVLSLFIVDTSIVLRMGAISGTLAFVIPILAAIGRQLEEVEVVSKDVVLSSPLKPVHVIIGEFMVNLIMLPVILLVSTIMLVPVALTFYLTFQAVALILTAITLACLTGIWVAVIASTYLFTREPTGKIKSALKALLGALGVSMGIGILFLSMSVTPPNLWFLPSLWVASIIHFAATQSNITIIKIGFTYLLMPVQPDGWTSFILLASLFVLSFLMGAVCLSKVNFTGIEKKEEALIVKKENFFYRAIRRSLPSPLSVVTVSQLKEFTRRTDNIARFLSVIMFPVIVLLMSKMMQFDFTKVGETLVSLASLSGFYFVLAGVILPMMIIPYIFIDTKDILWTIKKTPRGVKLLVYSMLAETIILCVPMSIVMALLFYLAMWSIGGNPAVFLAVMLFMVFVSTAIATGVYASRPVFKEKGLGHFVNFVITLIATGLVVSATFILLVIPWIPNLLVAEPLIKAASWLPQPTSTLVSQAVAFLLINAAPKDPFIQIAGAVASFMLGVVVAYTSIKRGTRKLELYEG
;
A
#
# COMPACT_ATOMS: atom_id res chain seq x y z
N MET A 1 37.03 33.96 -14.02
CA MET A 1 35.98 33.44 -14.92
C MET A 1 35.15 32.43 -14.15
N GLY A 2 33.90 32.77 -13.80
CA GLY A 2 33.03 31.83 -13.11
C GLY A 2 32.65 30.72 -14.06
N VAL A 3 33.04 29.47 -13.78
CA VAL A 3 32.61 28.30 -14.55
C VAL A 3 31.08 28.28 -14.53
N SER A 4 30.45 28.54 -15.68
CA SER A 4 29.00 28.45 -15.80
C SER A 4 28.60 26.99 -15.52
N LEU A 5 27.73 26.79 -14.53
CA LEU A 5 27.22 25.47 -14.22
C LEU A 5 26.49 24.91 -15.46
N PRO A 6 26.68 23.64 -15.82
CA PRO A 6 26.00 23.06 -16.96
C PRO A 6 24.49 23.15 -16.75
N SER A 7 23.75 23.50 -17.80
CA SER A 7 22.33 23.90 -17.70
C SER A 7 21.45 22.84 -17.04
N TRP A 8 21.71 21.55 -17.26
CA TRP A 8 20.99 20.45 -16.61
C TRP A 8 21.17 20.43 -15.08
N LEU A 9 22.35 20.80 -14.60
CA LEU A 9 22.66 20.83 -13.17
C LEU A 9 22.02 22.05 -12.49
N ALA A 10 21.90 23.16 -13.22
CA ALA A 10 21.13 24.31 -12.75
C ALA A 10 19.64 23.97 -12.59
N VAL A 11 19.06 23.24 -13.56
CA VAL A 11 17.69 22.72 -13.48
C VAL A 11 17.53 21.79 -12.28
N ALA A 12 18.39 20.76 -12.16
CA ALA A 12 18.34 19.80 -11.06
C ALA A 12 18.42 20.50 -9.70
N LYS A 13 19.33 21.47 -9.56
CA LYS A 13 19.48 22.24 -8.31
C LYS A 13 18.23 23.05 -7.99
N ASN A 14 17.58 23.65 -8.97
CA ASN A 14 16.36 24.44 -8.77
C ASN A 14 15.16 23.55 -8.43
N GLU A 15 14.97 22.45 -9.15
CA GLU A 15 13.92 21.48 -8.84
C GLU A 15 14.10 20.84 -7.46
N TYR A 16 15.33 20.47 -7.11
CA TYR A 16 15.66 19.96 -5.77
C TYR A 16 15.33 20.99 -4.67
N ARG A 17 15.57 22.27 -4.94
CA ARG A 17 15.21 23.37 -4.02
C ARG A 17 13.70 23.54 -3.89
N LEU A 18 12.95 23.33 -4.97
CA LEU A 18 11.50 23.40 -5.00
C LEU A 18 10.87 22.22 -4.27
N MET A 19 11.35 21.00 -4.52
CA MET A 19 10.91 19.78 -3.81
C MET A 19 11.10 19.88 -2.30
N LEU A 20 12.25 20.40 -1.86
CA LEU A 20 12.57 20.53 -0.43
C LEU A 20 12.27 21.94 0.12
N SER A 21 11.29 22.64 -0.45
CA SER A 21 10.96 24.03 -0.10
C SER A 21 10.25 24.19 1.26
N GLY A 22 9.89 23.10 1.93
CA GLY A 22 9.28 23.12 3.26
C GLY A 22 10.20 23.70 4.35
N ARG A 23 9.62 24.36 5.37
CA ARG A 23 10.38 25.09 6.42
C ARG A 23 11.40 24.21 7.15
N VAL A 24 11.03 22.96 7.44
CA VAL A 24 11.88 21.95 8.10
C VAL A 24 12.85 21.30 7.10
N THR A 25 12.38 20.97 5.90
CA THR A 25 13.18 20.33 4.85
C THR A 25 14.25 21.25 4.27
N ARG A 26 14.09 22.59 4.35
CA ARG A 26 15.14 23.56 4.00
C ARG A 26 16.39 23.41 4.84
N ARG A 27 16.25 23.15 6.16
CA ARG A 27 17.40 22.97 7.07
C ARG A 27 18.06 21.61 6.85
N LEU A 28 17.24 20.57 6.66
CA LEU A 28 17.72 19.20 6.45
C LEU A 28 18.24 18.93 5.04
N ARG A 29 18.02 19.84 4.07
CA ARG A 29 18.37 19.65 2.65
C ARG A 29 19.80 19.17 2.39
N ARG A 30 20.79 19.69 3.13
CA ARG A 30 22.20 19.27 2.95
C ARG A 30 22.51 17.93 3.58
N ILE A 31 21.81 17.62 4.68
CA ILE A 31 22.09 16.46 5.53
C ILE A 31 21.30 15.24 5.04
N LEU A 32 20.09 15.44 4.52
CA LEU A 32 19.13 14.38 4.19
C LEU A 32 19.70 13.33 3.21
N PRO A 33 20.35 13.69 2.08
CA PRO A 33 20.89 12.68 1.17
C PRO A 33 22.03 11.88 1.82
N VAL A 34 22.92 12.57 2.54
CA VAL A 34 24.05 11.95 3.24
C VAL A 34 23.54 11.00 4.33
N MET A 35 22.56 11.44 5.10
CA MET A 35 21.91 10.65 6.14
C MET A 35 21.26 9.39 5.57
N LEU A 36 20.46 9.52 4.50
CA LEU A 36 19.80 8.38 3.87
C LEU A 36 20.80 7.37 3.29
N VAL A 37 21.82 7.84 2.57
CA VAL A 37 22.87 6.95 2.03
C VAL A 37 23.67 6.30 3.16
N SER A 38 24.05 7.07 4.20
CA SER A 38 24.77 6.52 5.34
C SER A 38 23.95 5.45 6.07
N LEU A 39 22.63 5.63 6.19
CA LEU A 39 21.74 4.65 6.81
C LEU A 39 21.67 3.36 5.97
N VAL A 40 21.58 3.48 4.64
CA VAL A 40 21.62 2.31 3.74
C VAL A 40 22.95 1.56 3.88
N VAL A 41 24.08 2.27 3.93
CA VAL A 41 25.40 1.65 4.11
C VAL A 41 25.52 0.96 5.47
N VAL A 42 25.07 1.62 6.55
CA VAL A 42 25.08 1.03 7.90
C VAL A 42 24.26 -0.26 7.92
N ILE A 43 23.05 -0.25 7.34
CA ILE A 43 22.20 -1.44 7.30
C ILE A 43 22.81 -2.52 6.40
N ALA A 44 23.42 -2.16 5.27
CA ALA A 44 24.11 -3.10 4.39
C ALA A 44 25.29 -3.80 5.07
N VAL A 45 26.00 -3.12 5.98
CA VAL A 45 27.07 -3.70 6.79
C VAL A 45 26.49 -4.49 7.97
N ALA A 46 25.39 -4.04 8.56
CA ALA A 46 24.74 -4.72 9.68
C ALA A 46 24.08 -6.03 9.26
N LEU A 47 23.44 -6.09 8.08
CA LEU A 47 22.75 -7.28 7.58
C LEU A 47 23.60 -8.57 7.64
N PRO A 48 24.81 -8.62 7.06
CA PRO A 48 25.65 -9.82 7.05
C PRO A 48 26.17 -10.17 8.46
N LEU A 49 26.40 -9.16 9.30
CA LEU A 49 26.81 -9.38 10.70
C LEU A 49 25.67 -10.00 11.50
N VAL A 50 24.48 -9.39 11.44
CA VAL A 50 23.27 -9.86 12.10
C VAL A 50 22.88 -11.25 11.59
N SER A 51 22.92 -11.47 10.27
CA SER A 51 22.65 -12.79 9.69
C SER A 51 23.64 -13.82 10.23
N ARG A 52 24.94 -13.50 10.33
CA ARG A 52 25.92 -14.43 10.89
C ARG A 52 25.59 -14.84 12.32
N PHE A 53 25.29 -13.89 13.19
CA PHE A 53 24.99 -14.16 14.60
C PHE A 53 23.68 -14.94 14.75
N LEU A 54 22.59 -14.46 14.13
CA LEU A 54 21.26 -15.06 14.29
C LEU A 54 21.12 -16.39 13.55
N PHE A 55 21.71 -16.53 12.36
CA PHE A 55 21.69 -17.78 11.61
C PHE A 55 22.38 -18.92 12.39
N LEU A 56 23.52 -18.63 13.02
CA LEU A 56 24.22 -19.62 13.84
C LEU A 56 23.35 -20.07 15.02
N GLU A 57 22.71 -19.13 15.72
CA GLU A 57 21.90 -19.46 16.90
C GLU A 57 20.60 -20.19 16.53
N LEU A 58 19.83 -19.65 15.58
CA LEU A 58 18.56 -20.22 15.14
C LEU A 58 18.76 -21.58 14.45
N ARG A 59 19.73 -21.69 13.55
CA ARG A 59 19.90 -22.91 12.76
C ARG A 59 20.57 -24.03 13.53
N VAL A 60 21.48 -23.72 14.47
CA VAL A 60 22.00 -24.75 15.38
C VAL A 60 20.90 -25.28 16.28
N ARG A 61 20.01 -24.40 16.77
CA ARG A 61 18.85 -24.80 17.57
C ARG A 61 17.84 -25.63 16.76
N GLU A 62 17.44 -25.17 15.58
CA GLU A 62 16.52 -25.90 14.70
C GLU A 62 17.13 -27.24 14.25
N TYR A 63 18.41 -27.26 13.89
CA TYR A 63 19.11 -28.49 13.55
C TYR A 63 19.19 -29.47 14.72
N LEU A 64 19.39 -28.98 15.95
CA LEU A 64 19.35 -29.80 17.17
C LEU A 64 17.95 -30.34 17.45
N GLU A 65 16.92 -29.48 17.37
CA GLU A 65 15.52 -29.87 17.55
C GLU A 65 15.07 -30.88 16.47
N ASP A 66 15.53 -30.72 15.22
CA ASP A 66 15.25 -31.64 14.12
C ASP A 66 16.07 -32.93 14.22
N MET A 67 17.32 -32.89 14.68
CA MET A 67 18.12 -34.08 15.01
C MET A 67 17.51 -34.91 16.15
N LEU A 68 16.92 -34.24 17.14
CA LEU A 68 16.23 -34.89 18.25
C LEU A 68 14.87 -35.47 17.84
N THR A 69 14.22 -34.92 16.80
CA THR A 69 12.90 -35.36 16.31
C THR A 69 12.96 -36.21 15.03
N LEU A 70 14.16 -36.39 14.46
CA LEU A 70 14.46 -37.15 13.25
C LEU A 70 13.92 -38.60 13.22
N PRO A 71 13.90 -39.40 14.31
CA PRO A 71 13.32 -40.75 14.26
C PRO A 71 11.78 -40.77 14.16
N LEU A 72 11.10 -39.62 14.31
CA LEU A 72 9.63 -39.52 14.38
C LEU A 72 9.01 -38.81 13.16
N ARG A 73 9.80 -38.15 12.31
CA ARG A 73 9.32 -37.45 11.10
C ARG A 73 9.58 -38.28 9.84
N PRO A 74 8.55 -38.59 9.02
CA PRO A 74 8.75 -39.31 7.76
C PRO A 74 9.49 -38.49 6.68
N ASP A 75 9.53 -37.15 6.76
CA ASP A 75 10.17 -36.28 5.74
C ASP A 75 11.02 -35.12 6.34
N PRO A 76 12.07 -35.37 7.14
CA PRO A 76 12.70 -34.32 7.94
C PRO A 76 13.67 -33.42 7.15
N VAL A 77 14.39 -33.94 6.16
CA VAL A 77 15.51 -33.20 5.52
C VAL A 77 15.03 -32.22 4.44
N LEU A 78 13.90 -32.49 3.79
CA LEU A 78 13.41 -31.66 2.70
C LEU A 78 12.70 -30.39 3.23
N SER A 79 11.91 -30.51 4.30
CA SER A 79 11.01 -29.42 4.76
C SER A 79 11.74 -28.14 5.19
N LEU A 80 12.92 -28.26 5.80
CA LEU A 80 13.80 -27.15 6.21
C LEU A 80 14.30 -26.32 5.02
N PHE A 81 14.66 -26.95 3.90
CA PHE A 81 15.11 -26.24 2.70
C PHE A 81 13.94 -25.61 1.90
N ILE A 82 12.72 -26.14 2.07
CA ILE A 82 11.55 -25.76 1.26
C ILE A 82 10.94 -24.43 1.70
N VAL A 83 10.75 -24.23 3.00
CA VAL A 83 10.10 -23.00 3.51
C VAL A 83 11.01 -21.79 3.24
N ASP A 84 12.31 -21.97 3.42
CA ASP A 84 13.32 -20.93 3.35
C ASP A 84 13.48 -20.33 1.93
N THR A 85 13.57 -21.17 0.89
CA THR A 85 13.79 -20.70 -0.50
C THR A 85 12.61 -19.89 -1.06
N SER A 86 11.39 -20.25 -0.67
CA SER A 86 10.19 -19.53 -1.09
C SER A 86 10.13 -18.11 -0.52
N ILE A 87 10.61 -17.91 0.72
CA ILE A 87 10.65 -16.60 1.38
C ILE A 87 11.59 -15.66 0.62
N VAL A 88 12.74 -16.14 0.15
CA VAL A 88 13.71 -15.31 -0.58
C VAL A 88 13.13 -14.80 -1.89
N LEU A 89 12.53 -15.69 -2.70
CA LEU A 89 11.88 -15.30 -3.93
C LEU A 89 10.75 -14.29 -3.68
N ARG A 90 9.97 -14.47 -2.62
CA ARG A 90 8.88 -13.56 -2.24
C ARG A 90 9.42 -12.18 -1.88
N MET A 91 10.36 -12.10 -0.95
CA MET A 91 10.95 -10.82 -0.52
C MET A 91 11.70 -10.15 -1.67
N GLY A 92 12.32 -10.94 -2.54
CA GLY A 92 12.97 -10.43 -3.74
C GLY A 92 12.00 -9.87 -4.77
N ALA A 93 10.87 -10.54 -5.02
CA ALA A 93 9.83 -10.07 -5.94
C ALA A 93 9.17 -8.78 -5.42
N ILE A 94 8.92 -8.70 -4.12
CA ILE A 94 8.39 -7.49 -3.47
C ILE A 94 9.39 -6.35 -3.62
N SER A 95 10.65 -6.58 -3.26
CA SER A 95 11.71 -5.59 -3.37
C SER A 95 11.90 -5.11 -4.80
N GLY A 96 11.88 -6.01 -5.78
CA GLY A 96 11.96 -5.70 -7.21
C GLY A 96 10.76 -4.90 -7.71
N THR A 97 9.56 -5.26 -7.27
CA THR A 97 8.33 -4.52 -7.65
C THR A 97 8.34 -3.12 -7.05
N LEU A 98 8.71 -2.98 -5.77
CA LEU A 98 8.87 -1.68 -5.11
C LEU A 98 9.91 -0.82 -5.83
N ALA A 99 11.06 -1.40 -6.18
CA ALA A 99 12.14 -0.67 -6.85
C ALA A 99 11.76 -0.22 -8.26
N PHE A 100 11.11 -1.07 -9.05
CA PHE A 100 10.81 -0.75 -10.44
C PHE A 100 9.52 0.07 -10.59
N VAL A 101 8.44 -0.31 -9.91
CA VAL A 101 7.09 0.22 -10.17
C VAL A 101 6.82 1.51 -9.40
N ILE A 102 7.28 1.66 -8.15
CA ILE A 102 7.00 2.88 -7.36
C ILE A 102 7.53 4.14 -8.05
N PRO A 103 8.78 4.19 -8.55
CA PRO A 103 9.26 5.38 -9.25
C PRO A 103 8.39 5.74 -10.45
N ILE A 104 7.97 4.75 -11.22
CA ILE A 104 7.10 4.92 -12.39
C ILE A 104 5.77 5.54 -11.97
N LEU A 105 5.11 4.95 -10.97
CA LEU A 105 3.84 5.45 -10.46
C LEU A 105 3.98 6.86 -9.88
N ALA A 106 5.05 7.13 -9.12
CA ALA A 106 5.30 8.43 -8.50
C ALA A 106 5.51 9.53 -9.55
N ALA A 107 6.29 9.29 -10.60
CA ALA A 107 6.52 10.32 -11.63
C ALA A 107 5.28 10.57 -12.49
N ILE A 108 4.57 9.51 -12.90
CA ILE A 108 3.33 9.66 -13.68
C ILE A 108 2.27 10.37 -12.82
N GLY A 109 2.13 9.98 -11.54
CA GLY A 109 1.25 10.64 -10.58
C GLY A 109 1.54 12.13 -10.47
N ARG A 110 2.82 12.51 -10.32
CA ARG A 110 3.24 13.91 -10.24
C ARG A 110 2.85 14.73 -11.48
N GLN A 111 2.93 14.17 -12.68
CA GLN A 111 2.53 14.88 -13.91
C GLN A 111 1.03 14.94 -14.12
N LEU A 112 0.31 13.92 -13.65
CA LEU A 112 -1.14 13.92 -13.67
C LEU A 112 -1.72 14.88 -12.64
N GLU A 113 -1.03 15.19 -11.56
CA GLU A 113 -1.46 16.26 -10.65
C GLU A 113 -1.42 17.62 -11.35
N GLU A 114 -2.31 18.54 -10.98
CA GLU A 114 -2.32 19.88 -11.56
C GLU A 114 -1.06 20.62 -11.11
N VAL A 115 -0.08 20.67 -12.00
CA VAL A 115 1.09 21.52 -11.86
C VAL A 115 0.61 22.96 -12.04
N GLU A 116 0.79 23.80 -11.00
CA GLU A 116 0.47 25.23 -11.02
C GLU A 116 1.04 25.85 -12.32
N VAL A 117 0.16 26.46 -13.11
CA VAL A 117 0.39 27.03 -14.46
C VAL A 117 1.67 27.88 -14.50
N VAL A 118 1.96 28.59 -13.41
CA VAL A 118 3.13 29.46 -13.21
C VAL A 118 4.47 28.73 -13.43
N SER A 119 4.58 27.44 -13.11
CA SER A 119 5.82 26.68 -13.31
C SER A 119 6.01 26.18 -14.74
N LYS A 120 4.92 26.01 -15.50
CA LYS A 120 4.96 25.57 -16.90
C LYS A 120 5.42 26.70 -17.82
N ASP A 121 4.91 27.90 -17.61
CA ASP A 121 5.25 29.07 -18.44
C ASP A 121 6.71 29.49 -18.26
N VAL A 122 7.28 29.30 -17.06
CA VAL A 122 8.69 29.59 -16.76
C VAL A 122 9.63 28.58 -17.43
N VAL A 123 9.25 27.32 -17.55
CA VAL A 123 10.06 26.31 -18.26
C VAL A 123 10.00 26.54 -19.77
N LEU A 124 8.81 26.84 -20.32
CA LEU A 124 8.60 27.12 -21.74
C LEU A 124 9.26 28.43 -22.21
N SER A 125 9.40 29.42 -21.34
CA SER A 125 10.06 30.71 -21.64
C SER A 125 11.59 30.68 -21.48
N SER A 126 12.15 29.59 -20.96
CA SER A 126 13.60 29.46 -20.75
C SER A 126 14.30 28.86 -22.00
N PRO A 127 15.54 29.28 -22.33
CA PRO A 127 16.30 28.74 -23.47
C PRO A 127 16.90 27.35 -23.16
N LEU A 128 16.16 26.48 -22.45
CA LEU A 128 16.62 25.16 -22.05
C LEU A 128 16.25 24.12 -23.11
N LYS A 129 17.25 23.36 -23.57
CA LYS A 129 16.99 22.17 -24.40
C LYS A 129 16.21 21.13 -23.58
N PRO A 130 15.24 20.41 -24.17
CA PRO A 130 14.45 19.37 -23.48
C PRO A 130 15.31 18.34 -22.76
N VAL A 131 16.44 17.96 -23.37
CA VAL A 131 17.43 17.02 -22.81
C VAL A 131 17.94 17.48 -21.44
N HIS A 132 18.19 18.78 -21.25
CA HIS A 132 18.69 19.30 -19.97
C HIS A 132 17.61 19.29 -18.88
N VAL A 133 16.35 19.50 -19.25
CA VAL A 133 15.22 19.43 -18.31
C VAL A 133 15.04 18.01 -17.82
N ILE A 134 15.09 17.04 -18.74
CA ILE A 134 14.81 15.63 -18.44
C ILE A 134 15.95 14.97 -17.66
N ILE A 135 17.21 15.25 -18.02
CA ILE A 135 18.35 14.83 -17.20
C ILE A 135 18.28 15.50 -15.82
N GLY A 136 17.87 16.77 -15.77
CA GLY A 136 17.65 17.48 -14.51
C GLY A 136 16.62 16.79 -13.60
N GLU A 137 15.46 16.44 -14.15
CA GLU A 137 14.37 15.75 -13.45
C GLU A 137 14.79 14.33 -13.01
N PHE A 138 15.52 13.59 -13.85
CA PHE A 138 16.09 12.30 -13.49
C PHE A 138 17.01 12.41 -12.28
N MET A 139 17.95 13.36 -12.30
CA MET A 139 18.89 13.57 -11.19
C MET A 139 18.20 13.94 -9.88
N VAL A 140 17.09 14.68 -9.94
CA VAL A 140 16.30 15.05 -8.76
C VAL A 140 15.56 13.84 -8.20
N ASN A 141 14.98 13.03 -9.08
CA ASN A 141 14.25 11.82 -8.69
C ASN A 141 15.16 10.72 -8.12
N LEU A 142 16.49 10.79 -8.32
CA LEU A 142 17.45 9.93 -7.62
C LEU A 142 17.37 10.04 -6.09
N ILE A 143 16.77 11.10 -5.53
CA ILE A 143 16.51 11.18 -4.09
C ILE A 143 15.61 10.04 -3.58
N MET A 144 14.80 9.44 -4.45
CA MET A 144 13.96 8.28 -4.13
C MET A 144 14.78 7.00 -3.97
N LEU A 145 15.94 6.89 -4.64
CA LEU A 145 16.78 5.70 -4.63
C LEU A 145 17.17 5.26 -3.20
N PRO A 146 17.76 6.11 -2.33
CA PRO A 146 18.14 5.66 -1.00
C PRO A 146 16.93 5.36 -0.11
N VAL A 147 15.77 5.98 -0.35
CA VAL A 147 14.52 5.64 0.37
C VAL A 147 14.03 4.25 -0.02
N ILE A 148 14.02 3.94 -1.32
CA ILE A 148 13.63 2.62 -1.83
C ILE A 148 14.63 1.56 -1.35
N LEU A 149 15.93 1.82 -1.45
CA LEU A 149 16.95 0.91 -0.94
C LEU A 149 16.78 0.65 0.55
N LEU A 150 16.49 1.67 1.36
CA LEU A 150 16.22 1.50 2.78
C LEU A 150 15.02 0.57 3.03
N VAL A 151 13.89 0.83 2.37
CA VAL A 151 12.67 0.02 2.52
C VAL A 151 12.92 -1.42 2.05
N SER A 152 13.53 -1.61 0.87
CA SER A 152 13.85 -2.94 0.36
C SER A 152 14.82 -3.70 1.27
N THR A 153 15.80 -3.01 1.85
CA THR A 153 16.76 -3.65 2.77
C THR A 153 16.07 -4.09 4.07
N ILE A 154 15.13 -3.31 4.60
CA ILE A 154 14.30 -3.71 5.75
C ILE A 154 13.44 -4.94 5.38
N MET A 155 12.88 -4.97 4.17
CA MET A 155 12.08 -6.12 3.70
C MET A 155 12.91 -7.39 3.49
N LEU A 156 14.23 -7.26 3.37
CA LEU A 156 15.16 -8.39 3.27
C LEU A 156 15.63 -8.92 4.63
N VAL A 157 15.24 -8.30 5.75
CA VAL A 157 15.57 -8.80 7.09
C VAL A 157 15.15 -10.25 7.28
N PRO A 158 13.93 -10.71 6.90
CA PRO A 158 13.58 -12.13 6.98
C PRO A 158 14.56 -13.02 6.21
N VAL A 159 15.01 -12.61 5.03
CA VAL A 159 16.01 -13.35 4.24
C VAL A 159 17.34 -13.43 4.98
N ALA A 160 17.76 -12.36 5.63
CA ALA A 160 18.97 -12.31 6.44
C ALA A 160 18.88 -13.17 7.71
N LEU A 161 17.67 -13.35 8.27
CA LEU A 161 17.46 -14.24 9.41
C LEU A 161 17.53 -15.71 8.99
N THR A 162 16.99 -16.03 7.82
CA THR A 162 16.89 -17.42 7.32
C THR A 162 18.17 -17.91 6.64
N PHE A 163 18.91 -17.02 5.97
CA PHE A 163 20.11 -17.36 5.21
C PHE A 163 21.34 -16.61 5.71
N TYR A 164 22.48 -17.29 5.68
CA TYR A 164 23.77 -16.66 5.88
C TYR A 164 24.11 -15.77 4.67
N LEU A 165 23.87 -14.47 4.80
CA LEU A 165 24.20 -13.51 3.76
C LEU A 165 25.67 -13.08 3.86
N THR A 166 26.44 -13.37 2.80
CA THR A 166 27.80 -12.85 2.66
C THR A 166 27.79 -11.38 2.23
N PHE A 167 28.89 -10.66 2.46
CA PHE A 167 29.04 -9.28 1.95
C PHE A 167 28.87 -9.21 0.41
N GLN A 168 29.32 -10.24 -0.31
CA GLN A 168 29.14 -10.36 -1.76
C GLN A 168 27.67 -10.52 -2.13
N ALA A 169 26.92 -11.35 -1.40
CA ALA A 169 25.49 -11.53 -1.61
C ALA A 169 24.73 -10.21 -1.38
N VAL A 170 25.02 -9.50 -0.30
CA VAL A 170 24.38 -8.20 0.00
C VAL A 170 24.72 -7.16 -1.08
N ALA A 171 25.96 -7.11 -1.54
CA ALA A 171 26.35 -6.22 -2.64
C ALA A 171 25.60 -6.54 -3.94
N LEU A 172 25.45 -7.82 -4.29
CA LEU A 172 24.69 -8.24 -5.48
C LEU A 172 23.21 -7.85 -5.36
N ILE A 173 22.60 -8.10 -4.20
CA ILE A 173 21.20 -7.76 -3.91
C ILE A 173 20.96 -6.25 -4.05
N LEU A 174 21.79 -5.43 -3.40
CA LEU A 174 21.64 -3.96 -3.46
C LEU A 174 21.91 -3.44 -4.88
N THR A 175 22.82 -4.04 -5.62
CA THR A 175 23.08 -3.68 -7.03
C THR A 175 21.86 -3.98 -7.90
N ALA A 176 21.23 -5.15 -7.74
CA ALA A 176 20.03 -5.52 -8.48
C ALA A 176 18.86 -4.56 -8.18
N ILE A 177 18.62 -4.24 -6.91
CA ILE A 177 17.59 -3.28 -6.50
C ILE A 177 17.91 -1.88 -7.05
N THR A 178 19.19 -1.47 -7.02
CA THR A 178 19.62 -0.17 -7.57
C THR A 178 19.37 -0.08 -9.07
N LEU A 179 19.73 -1.11 -9.84
CA LEU A 179 19.47 -1.17 -11.29
C LEU A 179 17.97 -1.13 -11.60
N ALA A 180 17.16 -1.88 -10.85
CA ALA A 180 15.70 -1.86 -10.97
C ALA A 180 15.11 -0.49 -10.62
N CYS A 181 15.67 0.19 -9.62
CA CYS A 181 15.22 1.53 -9.25
C CYS A 181 15.65 2.59 -10.28
N LEU A 182 16.87 2.52 -10.80
CA LEU A 182 17.36 3.44 -11.83
C LEU A 182 16.58 3.29 -13.13
N THR A 183 16.30 2.05 -13.56
CA THR A 183 15.41 1.76 -14.69
C THR A 183 14.02 2.32 -14.45
N GLY A 184 13.44 2.02 -13.29
CA GLY A 184 12.14 2.54 -12.88
C GLY A 184 12.08 4.06 -12.97
N ILE A 185 13.01 4.78 -12.33
CA ILE A 185 13.08 6.24 -12.34
C ILE A 185 13.24 6.77 -13.78
N TRP A 186 14.11 6.17 -14.59
CA TRP A 186 14.34 6.65 -15.95
C TRP A 186 13.10 6.48 -16.85
N VAL A 187 12.48 5.31 -16.81
CA VAL A 187 11.20 5.05 -17.49
C VAL A 187 10.13 6.02 -17.00
N ALA A 188 10.10 6.30 -15.69
CA ALA A 188 9.18 7.26 -15.09
C ALA A 188 9.32 8.65 -15.70
N VAL A 189 10.56 9.14 -15.87
CA VAL A 189 10.84 10.47 -16.44
C VAL A 189 10.53 10.53 -17.93
N ILE A 190 10.78 9.45 -18.68
CA ILE A 190 10.37 9.39 -20.10
C ILE A 190 8.85 9.43 -20.22
N ALA A 191 8.15 8.62 -19.43
CA ALA A 191 6.70 8.55 -19.43
C ALA A 191 6.08 9.89 -18.98
N SER A 192 6.64 10.53 -17.96
CA SER A 192 6.23 11.83 -17.44
C SER A 192 6.33 12.91 -18.53
N THR A 193 7.47 12.94 -19.23
CA THR A 193 7.73 13.86 -20.35
C THR A 193 6.77 13.60 -21.51
N TYR A 194 6.56 12.33 -21.88
CA TYR A 194 5.66 11.98 -22.97
C TYR A 194 4.23 12.47 -22.69
N LEU A 195 3.74 12.26 -21.47
CA LEU A 195 2.44 12.78 -21.04
C LEU A 195 2.38 14.30 -21.03
N PHE A 196 3.48 14.96 -20.66
CA PHE A 196 3.59 16.42 -20.72
C PHE A 196 3.44 16.94 -22.15
N THR A 197 4.06 16.28 -23.14
CA THR A 197 4.01 16.73 -24.54
C THR A 197 2.65 16.56 -25.21
N ARG A 198 1.89 15.52 -24.84
CA ARG A 198 0.61 15.21 -25.49
C ARG A 198 -0.61 15.84 -24.82
N GLU A 199 -0.42 16.56 -23.70
CA GLU A 199 -1.47 17.01 -22.75
C GLU A 199 -2.78 16.21 -22.87
N PRO A 200 -2.91 15.08 -22.15
CA PRO A 200 -4.13 14.28 -22.23
C PRO A 200 -5.35 15.15 -21.91
N THR A 201 -6.41 15.02 -22.72
CA THR A 201 -7.69 15.71 -22.46
C THR A 201 -8.14 15.46 -21.01
N GLY A 202 -8.92 16.38 -20.42
CA GLY A 202 -9.31 16.29 -19.00
C GLY A 202 -9.90 14.92 -18.60
N LYS A 203 -10.63 14.27 -19.52
CA LYS A 203 -11.15 12.89 -19.35
C LYS A 203 -10.07 11.82 -19.35
N ILE A 204 -9.10 11.89 -20.27
CA ILE A 204 -7.96 10.96 -20.33
C ILE A 204 -7.07 11.12 -19.10
N LYS A 205 -6.86 12.36 -18.65
CA LYS A 205 -6.09 12.67 -17.43
C LYS A 205 -6.74 12.04 -16.20
N SER A 206 -8.05 12.17 -16.03
CA SER A 206 -8.78 11.48 -14.95
C SER A 206 -8.74 9.95 -15.09
N ALA A 207 -8.89 9.41 -16.31
CA ALA A 207 -8.79 7.97 -16.53
C ALA A 207 -7.40 7.43 -16.20
N LEU A 208 -6.34 8.16 -16.54
CA LEU A 208 -4.97 7.77 -16.22
C LEU A 208 -4.70 7.85 -14.72
N LYS A 209 -5.27 8.83 -14.00
CA LYS A 209 -5.24 8.87 -12.53
C LYS A 209 -5.96 7.68 -11.90
N ALA A 210 -7.14 7.32 -12.43
CA ALA A 210 -7.88 6.15 -11.97
C ALA A 210 -7.06 4.88 -12.16
N LEU A 211 -6.45 4.73 -13.35
CA LEU A 211 -5.60 3.61 -13.71
C LEU A 211 -4.37 3.55 -12.82
N LEU A 212 -3.70 4.69 -12.57
CA LEU A 212 -2.54 4.77 -11.70
C LEU A 212 -2.88 4.37 -10.27
N GLY A 213 -4.02 4.86 -9.75
CA GLY A 213 -4.56 4.46 -8.46
C GLY A 213 -4.84 2.96 -8.41
N ALA A 214 -5.52 2.43 -9.42
CA ALA A 214 -5.82 1.01 -9.54
C ALA A 214 -4.54 0.15 -9.63
N LEU A 215 -3.52 0.61 -10.36
CA LEU A 215 -2.22 -0.06 -10.47
C LEU A 215 -1.43 -0.03 -9.15
N GLY A 216 -1.43 1.09 -8.44
CA GLY A 216 -0.80 1.18 -7.12
C GLY A 216 -1.48 0.27 -6.10
N VAL A 217 -2.82 0.24 -6.12
CA VAL A 217 -3.64 -0.64 -5.29
C VAL A 217 -3.43 -2.11 -5.68
N SER A 218 -3.44 -2.44 -6.98
CA SER A 218 -3.17 -3.80 -7.47
C SER A 218 -1.77 -4.26 -7.15
N MET A 219 -0.80 -3.36 -7.13
CA MET A 219 0.57 -3.65 -6.72
C MET A 219 0.65 -3.93 -5.22
N GLY A 220 -0.02 -3.12 -4.38
CA GLY A 220 -0.07 -3.38 -2.93
C GLY A 220 -0.71 -4.74 -2.61
N ILE A 221 -1.82 -5.07 -3.27
CA ILE A 221 -2.44 -6.40 -3.19
C ILE A 221 -1.51 -7.46 -3.76
N GLY A 222 -0.97 -7.22 -4.95
CA GLY A 222 -0.06 -8.12 -5.64
C GLY A 222 1.13 -8.48 -4.77
N ILE A 223 1.71 -7.54 -4.03
CA ILE A 223 2.77 -7.78 -3.04
C ILE A 223 2.30 -8.73 -1.93
N LEU A 224 1.10 -8.51 -1.37
CA LEU A 224 0.52 -9.34 -0.31
C LEU A 224 0.12 -10.76 -0.79
N PHE A 225 -0.21 -10.92 -2.06
CA PHE A 225 -0.58 -12.22 -2.64
C PHE A 225 0.63 -12.95 -3.23
N LEU A 226 1.57 -12.24 -3.86
CA LEU A 226 2.87 -12.78 -4.28
C LEU A 226 3.66 -13.26 -3.06
N SER A 227 3.50 -12.64 -1.88
CA SER A 227 4.07 -13.16 -0.63
C SER A 227 3.44 -14.48 -0.16
N MET A 228 2.36 -14.96 -0.79
CA MET A 228 1.64 -16.17 -0.41
C MET A 228 1.67 -17.27 -1.47
N SER A 229 1.74 -16.93 -2.76
CA SER A 229 1.81 -17.91 -3.86
C SER A 229 3.24 -18.33 -4.19
N VAL A 230 3.42 -19.58 -4.61
CA VAL A 230 4.65 -19.97 -5.33
C VAL A 230 4.62 -19.26 -6.68
N THR A 231 5.66 -18.49 -6.99
CA THR A 231 5.77 -17.69 -8.21
C THR A 231 5.43 -18.55 -9.42
N PRO A 232 4.40 -18.21 -10.21
CA PRO A 232 4.07 -19.00 -11.39
C PRO A 232 5.24 -18.92 -12.38
N PRO A 233 5.70 -20.05 -12.93
CA PRO A 233 6.83 -20.10 -13.86
C PRO A 233 6.61 -19.23 -15.11
N ASN A 234 5.37 -18.85 -15.42
CA ASN A 234 4.99 -18.15 -16.64
C ASN A 234 5.21 -16.63 -16.61
N LEU A 235 5.58 -16.03 -15.46
CA LEU A 235 5.78 -14.58 -15.33
C LEU A 235 7.25 -14.14 -15.44
N TRP A 236 8.16 -15.04 -15.83
CA TRP A 236 9.61 -14.81 -15.88
C TRP A 236 10.07 -13.59 -16.69
N PHE A 237 9.21 -12.99 -17.52
CA PHE A 237 9.49 -11.80 -18.33
C PHE A 237 9.37 -10.47 -17.55
N LEU A 238 8.86 -10.48 -16.32
CA LEU A 238 8.70 -9.25 -15.53
C LEU A 238 10.03 -8.82 -14.89
N PRO A 239 10.43 -7.53 -15.01
CA PRO A 239 11.68 -7.04 -14.41
C PRO A 239 11.75 -7.20 -12.89
N SER A 240 10.60 -7.17 -12.19
CA SER A 240 10.53 -7.41 -10.75
C SER A 240 10.88 -8.84 -10.36
N LEU A 241 10.60 -9.82 -11.23
CA LEU A 241 10.95 -11.22 -11.00
C LEU A 241 12.42 -11.50 -11.31
N TRP A 242 13.05 -10.75 -12.22
CA TRP A 242 14.51 -10.82 -12.41
C TRP A 242 15.26 -10.42 -11.14
N VAL A 243 14.78 -9.37 -10.45
CA VAL A 243 15.32 -8.98 -9.14
C VAL A 243 15.13 -10.10 -8.12
N ALA A 244 13.96 -10.76 -8.12
CA ALA A 244 13.71 -11.91 -7.24
C ALA A 244 14.69 -13.06 -7.48
N SER A 245 14.92 -13.44 -8.74
CA SER A 245 15.88 -14.49 -9.12
C SER A 245 17.32 -14.14 -8.72
N ILE A 246 17.75 -12.89 -8.90
CA ILE A 246 19.09 -12.44 -8.48
C ILE A 246 19.24 -12.52 -6.95
N ILE A 247 18.22 -12.10 -6.21
CA ILE A 247 18.23 -12.15 -4.73
C ILE A 247 18.22 -13.60 -4.24
N HIS A 248 17.43 -14.47 -4.88
CA HIS A 248 17.43 -15.91 -4.60
C HIS A 248 18.80 -16.54 -4.83
N PHE A 249 19.42 -16.25 -5.97
CA PHE A 249 20.76 -16.72 -6.29
C PHE A 249 21.80 -16.17 -5.29
N ALA A 250 21.71 -14.89 -4.92
CA ALA A 250 22.61 -14.26 -3.96
C ALA A 250 22.52 -14.90 -2.55
N ALA A 251 21.31 -15.14 -2.06
CA ALA A 251 21.09 -15.62 -0.71
C ALA A 251 21.32 -17.13 -0.57
N THR A 252 20.89 -17.91 -1.57
CA THR A 252 20.94 -19.37 -1.51
C THR A 252 22.18 -19.97 -2.18
N GLN A 253 22.91 -19.17 -2.97
CA GLN A 253 24.03 -19.62 -3.82
C GLN A 253 23.64 -20.75 -4.80
N SER A 254 22.34 -20.86 -5.10
CA SER A 254 21.78 -21.90 -5.96
C SER A 254 20.68 -21.33 -6.85
N ASN A 255 20.47 -21.96 -8.00
CA ASN A 255 19.36 -21.65 -8.91
C ASN A 255 18.20 -22.62 -8.79
N ILE A 256 18.16 -23.43 -7.73
CA ILE A 256 17.12 -24.43 -7.53
C ILE A 256 16.17 -23.90 -6.47
N THR A 257 14.87 -24.02 -6.75
CA THR A 257 13.80 -23.80 -5.78
C THR A 257 12.96 -25.04 -5.65
N ILE A 258 12.30 -25.18 -4.51
CA ILE A 258 11.40 -26.29 -4.28
C ILE A 258 9.99 -25.76 -4.28
N ILE A 259 9.18 -26.27 -5.22
CA ILE A 259 7.78 -25.90 -5.36
C ILE A 259 6.93 -27.00 -4.73
N LYS A 260 6.05 -26.62 -3.81
CA LYS A 260 5.02 -27.51 -3.27
C LYS A 260 3.85 -27.56 -4.25
N ILE A 261 3.66 -28.69 -4.92
CA ILE A 261 2.49 -28.97 -5.77
C ILE A 261 1.63 -30.00 -5.06
N GLY A 262 0.59 -29.54 -4.35
CA GLY A 262 -0.24 -30.44 -3.54
C GLY A 262 0.52 -31.01 -2.34
N PHE A 263 0.78 -32.33 -2.36
CA PHE A 263 1.55 -33.04 -1.33
C PHE A 263 2.98 -33.36 -1.77
N THR A 264 3.34 -33.09 -3.03
CA THR A 264 4.67 -33.38 -3.55
C THR A 264 5.51 -32.10 -3.61
N TYR A 265 6.79 -32.26 -3.29
CA TYR A 265 7.79 -31.21 -3.41
C TYR A 265 8.60 -31.48 -4.67
N LEU A 266 8.54 -30.56 -5.63
CA LEU A 266 9.31 -30.66 -6.86
C LEU A 266 10.46 -29.66 -6.83
N LEU A 267 11.69 -30.15 -7.04
CA LEU A 267 12.84 -29.31 -7.33
C LEU A 267 12.68 -28.74 -8.74
N MET A 268 12.56 -27.43 -8.86
CA MET A 268 12.53 -26.73 -10.14
C MET A 268 13.67 -25.72 -10.22
N PRO A 269 14.31 -25.56 -11.40
CA PRO A 269 15.20 -24.44 -11.61
C PRO A 269 14.40 -23.13 -11.62
N VAL A 270 14.92 -22.10 -10.95
CA VAL A 270 14.40 -20.73 -11.06
C VAL A 270 14.63 -20.24 -12.48
N GLN A 271 13.55 -19.80 -13.14
CA GLN A 271 13.61 -19.25 -14.49
C GLN A 271 13.21 -17.76 -14.45
N PRO A 272 14.06 -16.84 -14.92
CA PRO A 272 15.42 -17.06 -15.41
C PRO A 272 16.42 -17.30 -14.26
N ASP A 273 17.56 -17.94 -14.55
CA ASP A 273 18.71 -18.06 -13.65
C ASP A 273 19.14 -16.67 -13.14
N GLY A 274 19.64 -16.56 -11.90
CA GLY A 274 20.16 -15.32 -11.32
C GLY A 274 21.11 -14.54 -12.24
N TRP A 275 22.05 -15.19 -12.94
CA TRP A 275 22.95 -14.50 -13.86
C TRP A 275 22.25 -14.00 -15.13
N THR A 276 21.39 -14.84 -15.71
CA THR A 276 20.59 -14.44 -16.87
C THR A 276 19.65 -13.29 -16.52
N SER A 277 19.06 -13.32 -15.32
CA SER A 277 18.24 -12.25 -14.77
C SER A 277 19.03 -10.96 -14.56
N PHE A 278 20.28 -11.05 -14.10
CA PHE A 278 21.17 -9.89 -13.99
C PHE A 278 21.48 -9.26 -15.36
N ILE A 279 21.80 -10.08 -16.37
CA ILE A 279 22.04 -9.61 -17.74
C ILE A 279 20.78 -9.00 -18.35
N LEU A 280 19.61 -9.62 -18.15
CA LEU A 280 18.32 -9.07 -18.59
C LEU A 280 18.02 -7.72 -17.93
N LEU A 281 18.27 -7.58 -16.62
CA LEU A 281 18.05 -6.33 -15.92
C LEU A 281 19.04 -5.23 -16.37
N ALA A 282 20.31 -5.58 -16.55
CA ALA A 282 21.34 -4.66 -17.03
C ALA A 282 21.08 -4.23 -18.49
N SER A 283 20.70 -5.17 -19.36
CA SER A 283 20.33 -4.86 -20.75
C SER A 283 19.07 -4.01 -20.82
N LEU A 284 18.06 -4.28 -20.00
CA LEU A 284 16.87 -3.42 -19.88
C LEU A 284 17.26 -2.00 -19.46
N PHE A 285 18.20 -1.84 -18.53
CA PHE A 285 18.71 -0.53 -18.15
C PHE A 285 19.34 0.21 -19.32
N VAL A 286 20.28 -0.42 -20.02
CA VAL A 286 20.94 0.18 -21.20
C VAL A 286 19.91 0.51 -22.30
N LEU A 287 19.02 -0.43 -22.62
CA LEU A 287 17.98 -0.24 -23.63
C LEU A 287 17.01 0.89 -23.27
N SER A 288 16.60 0.98 -22.00
CA SER A 288 15.75 2.08 -21.52
C SER A 288 16.46 3.44 -21.66
N PHE A 289 17.77 3.48 -21.41
CA PHE A 289 18.59 4.68 -21.57
C PHE A 289 18.68 5.13 -23.03
N LEU A 290 18.96 4.18 -23.94
CA LEU A 290 19.00 4.42 -25.38
C LEU A 290 17.63 4.86 -25.92
N MET A 291 16.55 4.20 -25.50
CA MET A 291 15.18 4.58 -25.90
C MET A 291 14.83 5.99 -25.41
N GLY A 292 15.24 6.34 -24.19
CA GLY A 292 15.14 7.69 -23.66
C GLY A 292 15.83 8.71 -24.54
N ALA A 293 17.08 8.46 -24.95
CA ALA A 293 17.82 9.34 -25.84
C ALA A 293 17.13 9.55 -27.20
N VAL A 294 16.48 8.52 -27.75
CA VAL A 294 15.71 8.61 -29.01
C VAL A 294 14.38 9.35 -28.82
N CYS A 295 13.67 9.13 -27.72
CA CYS A 295 12.44 9.86 -27.41
C CYS A 295 12.72 11.35 -27.20
N LEU A 296 13.84 11.67 -26.54
CA LEU A 296 14.28 13.02 -26.21
C LEU A 296 14.49 13.92 -27.44
N SER A 297 14.91 13.36 -28.58
CA SER A 297 15.13 14.14 -29.80
C SER A 297 13.84 14.52 -30.53
N LYS A 298 12.70 13.92 -30.16
CA LYS A 298 11.40 14.12 -30.81
C LYS A 298 10.41 14.98 -30.02
N VAL A 299 10.78 15.40 -28.81
CA VAL A 299 9.91 16.17 -27.92
C VAL A 299 9.95 17.66 -28.28
N ASN A 300 8.87 18.16 -28.86
CA ASN A 300 8.63 19.60 -29.07
C ASN A 300 7.59 20.09 -28.07
N PHE A 301 7.95 21.10 -27.27
CA PHE A 301 7.03 21.76 -26.36
C PHE A 301 6.30 22.89 -27.08
N THR A 302 5.34 22.57 -27.95
CA THR A 302 4.45 23.58 -28.53
C THR A 302 3.24 23.81 -27.62
N GLY A 303 2.95 25.08 -27.33
CA GLY A 303 1.90 25.51 -26.40
C GLY A 303 0.52 25.00 -26.79
N ILE A 304 -0.21 24.49 -25.81
CA ILE A 304 -1.56 23.96 -25.97
C ILE A 304 -2.50 24.89 -25.20
N GLU A 305 -3.43 25.51 -25.92
CA GLU A 305 -4.48 26.34 -25.33
C GLU A 305 -5.54 25.47 -24.66
N LYS A 306 -5.78 25.72 -23.37
CA LYS A 306 -6.91 25.14 -22.64
C LYS A 306 -8.22 25.77 -23.14
N LYS A 307 -9.09 24.97 -23.78
CA LYS A 307 -10.52 25.29 -23.88
C LYS A 307 -11.22 24.85 -22.60
N GLU A 308 -11.62 25.80 -21.78
CA GLU A 308 -12.53 25.56 -20.66
C GLU A 308 -13.97 25.49 -21.18
N GLU A 309 -14.54 24.28 -21.22
CA GLU A 309 -15.95 24.09 -21.51
C GLU A 309 -16.77 24.30 -20.23
N ALA A 310 -17.46 25.44 -20.15
CA ALA A 310 -18.41 25.72 -19.07
C ALA A 310 -19.71 24.93 -19.29
N LEU A 311 -19.85 23.80 -18.59
CA LEU A 311 -21.10 23.04 -18.56
C LEU A 311 -22.12 23.71 -17.61
N ILE A 312 -23.18 24.28 -18.18
CA ILE A 312 -24.32 24.82 -17.42
C ILE A 312 -25.33 23.69 -17.16
N VAL A 313 -25.47 23.28 -15.89
CA VAL A 313 -26.45 22.25 -15.49
C VAL A 313 -27.79 22.92 -15.12
N LYS A 314 -28.83 22.70 -15.94
CA LYS A 314 -30.16 23.34 -15.78
C LYS A 314 -31.13 22.67 -14.79
N LYS A 315 -30.88 21.43 -14.34
CA LYS A 315 -31.78 20.70 -13.42
C LYS A 315 -31.02 19.94 -12.33
N GLU A 316 -31.55 19.98 -11.11
CA GLU A 316 -31.01 19.25 -9.96
C GLU A 316 -31.47 17.77 -9.96
N ASN A 317 -30.51 16.84 -9.93
CA ASN A 317 -30.78 15.40 -9.93
C ASN A 317 -31.57 14.92 -8.69
N PHE A 318 -32.34 13.85 -8.86
CA PHE A 318 -33.15 13.21 -7.80
C PHE A 318 -32.31 12.84 -6.56
N PHE A 319 -31.08 12.37 -6.75
CA PHE A 319 -30.14 12.03 -5.68
C PHE A 319 -29.91 13.18 -4.69
N TYR A 320 -29.62 14.39 -5.18
CA TYR A 320 -29.42 15.57 -4.34
C TYR A 320 -30.69 15.97 -3.60
N ARG A 321 -31.85 15.80 -4.25
CA ARG A 321 -33.15 16.06 -3.63
C ARG A 321 -33.45 15.09 -2.48
N ALA A 322 -33.08 13.82 -2.63
CA ALA A 322 -33.24 12.81 -1.58
C ALA A 322 -32.38 13.15 -0.35
N ILE A 323 -31.11 13.53 -0.56
CA ILE A 323 -30.20 13.94 0.53
C ILE A 323 -30.72 15.19 1.24
N ARG A 324 -31.26 16.16 0.48
CA ARG A 324 -31.83 17.37 1.07
C ARG A 324 -33.03 17.09 1.98
N ARG A 325 -33.74 15.96 1.77
CA ARG A 325 -34.86 15.51 2.62
C ARG A 325 -34.40 14.70 3.83
N SER A 326 -33.29 13.96 3.75
CA SER A 326 -32.83 13.09 4.84
C SER A 326 -32.03 13.82 5.92
N LEU A 327 -31.49 15.01 5.62
CA LEU A 327 -30.65 15.79 6.52
C LEU A 327 -31.34 17.12 6.92
N PRO A 328 -31.10 17.64 8.13
CA PRO A 328 -31.68 18.90 8.58
C PRO A 328 -31.17 20.11 7.77
N SER A 329 -32.00 21.14 7.65
CA SER A 329 -31.87 22.26 6.69
C SER A 329 -30.49 22.95 6.57
N PRO A 330 -29.75 23.28 7.64
CA PRO A 330 -28.44 23.92 7.45
C PRO A 330 -27.38 22.92 7.00
N LEU A 331 -27.44 21.67 7.48
CA LEU A 331 -26.45 20.64 7.16
C LEU A 331 -26.64 20.11 5.74
N SER A 332 -27.90 19.93 5.33
CA SER A 332 -28.25 19.38 4.03
C SER A 332 -27.80 20.25 2.85
N VAL A 333 -27.85 21.58 3.01
CA VAL A 333 -27.39 22.52 1.98
C VAL A 333 -25.87 22.42 1.81
N VAL A 334 -25.11 22.40 2.90
CA VAL A 334 -23.64 22.30 2.86
C VAL A 334 -23.21 20.95 2.29
N THR A 335 -23.81 19.84 2.75
CA THR A 335 -23.48 18.49 2.24
C THR A 335 -23.79 18.35 0.75
N VAL A 336 -24.92 18.89 0.28
CA VAL A 336 -25.29 18.81 -1.15
C VAL A 336 -24.34 19.67 -2.00
N SER A 337 -23.91 20.82 -1.49
CA SER A 337 -22.92 21.66 -2.18
C SER A 337 -21.58 20.93 -2.32
N GLN A 338 -21.11 20.29 -1.24
CA GLN A 338 -19.85 19.54 -1.25
C GLN A 338 -19.93 18.33 -2.18
N LEU A 339 -21.01 17.54 -2.13
CA LEU A 339 -21.22 16.40 -3.04
C LEU A 339 -21.28 16.81 -4.52
N LYS A 340 -21.89 17.96 -4.83
CA LYS A 340 -21.90 18.49 -6.20
C LYS A 340 -20.50 18.88 -6.65
N GLU A 341 -19.72 19.52 -5.80
CA GLU A 341 -18.33 19.86 -6.09
C GLU A 341 -17.48 18.60 -6.25
N PHE A 342 -17.67 17.60 -5.38
CA PHE A 342 -17.00 16.31 -5.46
C PHE A 342 -17.27 15.61 -6.79
N THR A 343 -18.54 15.52 -7.21
CA THR A 343 -18.94 14.85 -8.45
C THR A 343 -18.59 15.61 -9.72
N ARG A 344 -18.48 16.94 -9.66
CA ARG A 344 -18.06 17.76 -10.82
C ARG A 344 -16.61 17.47 -11.21
N ARG A 345 -15.76 17.08 -10.25
CA ARG A 345 -14.36 16.78 -10.48
C ARG A 345 -14.19 15.33 -10.93
N THR A 346 -13.86 15.14 -12.20
CA THR A 346 -13.60 13.81 -12.78
C THR A 346 -12.46 13.08 -12.07
N ASP A 347 -11.52 13.81 -11.49
CA ASP A 347 -10.43 13.28 -10.66
C ASP A 347 -10.94 12.55 -9.40
N ASN A 348 -12.00 13.04 -8.78
CA ASN A 348 -12.60 12.41 -7.60
C ASN A 348 -13.32 11.11 -7.98
N ILE A 349 -13.99 11.09 -9.14
CA ILE A 349 -14.62 9.88 -9.69
C ILE A 349 -13.57 8.82 -10.03
N ALA A 350 -12.46 9.23 -10.65
CA ALA A 350 -11.34 8.37 -10.97
C ALA A 350 -10.74 7.71 -9.72
N ARG A 351 -10.52 8.50 -8.66
CA ARG A 351 -10.06 8.02 -7.36
C ARG A 351 -11.09 7.09 -6.71
N PHE A 352 -12.38 7.43 -6.77
CA PHE A 352 -13.48 6.59 -6.29
C PHE A 352 -13.49 5.21 -6.97
N LEU A 353 -13.29 5.16 -8.29
CA LEU A 353 -13.20 3.92 -9.05
C LEU A 353 -11.98 3.09 -8.64
N SER A 354 -10.83 3.73 -8.39
CA SER A 354 -9.60 3.04 -7.97
C SER A 354 -9.75 2.30 -6.63
N VAL A 355 -10.58 2.83 -5.72
CA VAL A 355 -10.89 2.15 -4.44
C VAL A 355 -11.73 0.89 -4.69
N ILE A 356 -12.70 0.94 -5.60
CA ILE A 356 -13.54 -0.22 -5.96
C ILE A 356 -12.74 -1.31 -6.70
N MET A 357 -11.66 -0.95 -7.39
CA MET A 357 -10.79 -1.94 -8.03
C MET A 357 -10.11 -2.88 -7.03
N PHE A 358 -9.83 -2.42 -5.80
CA PHE A 358 -9.20 -3.22 -4.74
C PHE A 358 -9.90 -4.59 -4.50
N PRO A 359 -11.19 -4.65 -4.13
CA PRO A 359 -11.89 -5.91 -3.87
C PRO A 359 -12.09 -6.74 -5.14
N VAL A 360 -12.19 -6.10 -6.31
CA VAL A 360 -12.28 -6.81 -7.60
C VAL A 360 -11.00 -7.58 -7.86
N ILE A 361 -9.83 -6.96 -7.63
CA ILE A 361 -8.54 -7.62 -7.78
C ILE A 361 -8.41 -8.77 -6.76
N VAL A 362 -8.81 -8.55 -5.51
CA VAL A 362 -8.79 -9.63 -4.49
C VAL A 362 -9.69 -10.80 -4.89
N LEU A 363 -10.89 -10.52 -5.41
CA LEU A 363 -11.79 -11.55 -5.92
C LEU A 363 -11.18 -12.34 -7.08
N LEU A 364 -10.58 -11.65 -8.06
CA LEU A 364 -9.92 -12.27 -9.20
C LEU A 364 -8.74 -13.14 -8.74
N MET A 365 -7.89 -12.63 -7.84
CA MET A 365 -6.75 -13.36 -7.29
C MET A 365 -7.17 -14.59 -6.49
N SER A 366 -8.20 -14.48 -5.65
CA SER A 366 -8.77 -15.62 -4.91
C SER A 366 -9.17 -16.77 -5.85
N LYS A 367 -9.78 -16.44 -6.99
CA LYS A 367 -10.18 -17.44 -8.00
C LYS A 367 -9.00 -17.98 -8.80
N MET A 368 -8.03 -17.14 -9.18
CA MET A 368 -6.88 -17.55 -10.00
C MET A 368 -5.88 -18.42 -9.24
N MET A 369 -5.68 -18.18 -7.94
CA MET A 369 -4.68 -18.92 -7.16
C MET A 369 -5.14 -20.30 -6.70
N GLN A 370 -6.35 -20.75 -7.07
CA GLN A 370 -6.94 -22.02 -6.63
C GLN A 370 -6.61 -22.31 -5.16
N PHE A 371 -6.84 -21.32 -4.28
CA PHE A 371 -6.76 -21.58 -2.85
C PHE A 371 -7.81 -22.65 -2.56
N ASP A 372 -7.33 -23.89 -2.45
CA ASP A 372 -8.17 -25.02 -2.10
C ASP A 372 -8.40 -24.92 -0.59
N PHE A 373 -9.32 -24.02 -0.22
CA PHE A 373 -9.78 -23.79 1.15
C PHE A 373 -10.36 -25.06 1.78
N THR A 374 -10.51 -26.13 1.00
CA THR A 374 -10.89 -27.49 1.40
C THR A 374 -9.74 -28.25 2.08
N LYS A 375 -8.49 -27.78 2.05
CA LYS A 375 -7.37 -28.33 2.85
C LYS A 375 -7.36 -27.71 4.25
N VAL A 376 -8.32 -28.17 5.05
CA VAL A 376 -8.83 -27.63 6.34
C VAL A 376 -7.80 -27.45 7.48
N GLY A 377 -6.57 -27.96 7.39
CA GLY A 377 -5.64 -28.01 8.54
C GLY A 377 -4.79 -26.80 8.83
N GLU A 378 -3.84 -26.53 7.94
CA GLU A 378 -2.90 -25.43 8.12
C GLU A 378 -3.53 -24.09 7.68
N THR A 379 -4.59 -24.16 6.87
CA THR A 379 -5.26 -22.99 6.30
C THR A 379 -6.18 -22.30 7.31
N LEU A 380 -6.89 -23.00 8.19
CA LEU A 380 -7.94 -22.41 9.05
C LEU A 380 -7.40 -21.42 10.09
N VAL A 381 -6.23 -21.68 10.70
CA VAL A 381 -5.56 -20.74 11.60
C VAL A 381 -5.00 -19.53 10.82
N SER A 382 -4.51 -19.75 9.60
CA SER A 382 -4.13 -18.66 8.68
C SER A 382 -5.34 -17.88 8.15
N LEU A 383 -6.52 -18.52 8.01
CA LEU A 383 -7.74 -17.94 7.41
C LEU A 383 -8.52 -17.10 8.40
N ALA A 384 -8.64 -17.54 9.65
CA ALA A 384 -9.26 -16.76 10.72
C ALA A 384 -8.45 -15.48 10.99
N SER A 385 -7.11 -15.56 10.93
CA SER A 385 -6.23 -14.40 11.01
C SER A 385 -6.26 -13.51 9.75
N LEU A 386 -6.42 -14.09 8.55
CA LEU A 386 -6.55 -13.33 7.30
C LEU A 386 -7.89 -12.60 7.14
N SER A 387 -9.01 -13.18 7.58
CA SER A 387 -10.32 -12.52 7.49
C SER A 387 -10.35 -11.20 8.29
N GLY A 388 -9.80 -11.20 9.52
CA GLY A 388 -9.57 -9.99 10.32
C GLY A 388 -8.70 -8.96 9.60
N PHE A 389 -7.64 -9.41 8.92
CA PHE A 389 -6.77 -8.54 8.11
C PHE A 389 -7.49 -7.92 6.92
N TYR A 390 -8.39 -8.65 6.22
CA TYR A 390 -9.20 -8.09 5.14
C TYR A 390 -10.23 -7.07 5.64
N PHE A 391 -10.85 -7.31 6.80
CA PHE A 391 -11.72 -6.32 7.43
C PHE A 391 -10.95 -5.05 7.82
N VAL A 392 -9.75 -5.21 8.37
CA VAL A 392 -8.86 -4.09 8.69
C VAL A 392 -8.52 -3.33 7.40
N LEU A 393 -8.06 -4.01 6.36
CA LEU A 393 -7.72 -3.37 5.08
C LEU A 393 -8.92 -2.64 4.45
N ALA A 394 -10.06 -3.30 4.30
CA ALA A 394 -11.22 -2.74 3.62
C ALA A 394 -11.88 -1.61 4.42
N GLY A 395 -12.05 -1.78 5.73
CA GLY A 395 -12.66 -0.79 6.61
C GLY A 395 -11.79 0.45 6.85
N VAL A 396 -10.47 0.31 6.77
CA VAL A 396 -9.50 1.37 7.06
C VAL A 396 -9.10 2.15 5.80
N ILE A 397 -8.79 1.45 4.70
CA ILE A 397 -8.26 2.09 3.48
C ILE A 397 -9.31 2.97 2.81
N LEU A 398 -10.56 2.51 2.74
CA LEU A 398 -11.61 3.16 1.95
C LEU A 398 -11.84 4.61 2.44
N PRO A 399 -12.06 4.89 3.75
CA PRO A 399 -12.20 6.27 4.23
C PRO A 399 -10.94 7.12 4.10
N MET A 400 -9.75 6.52 4.24
CA MET A 400 -8.48 7.25 4.06
C MET A 400 -8.25 7.72 2.65
N MET A 401 -8.76 6.99 1.66
CA MET A 401 -8.62 7.38 0.26
C MET A 401 -9.65 8.44 -0.15
N ILE A 402 -10.70 8.71 0.63
CA ILE A 402 -11.77 9.67 0.27
C ILE A 402 -11.65 10.97 1.07
N ILE A 403 -11.45 10.88 2.38
CA ILE A 403 -11.50 12.03 3.29
C ILE A 403 -10.50 13.13 2.99
N PRO A 404 -9.24 12.85 2.64
CA PRO A 404 -8.29 13.93 2.41
C PRO A 404 -8.76 14.89 1.32
N TYR A 405 -9.49 14.38 0.31
CA TYR A 405 -10.00 15.15 -0.81
C TYR A 405 -11.21 16.03 -0.46
N ILE A 406 -11.98 15.63 0.56
CA ILE A 406 -13.07 16.46 1.07
C ILE A 406 -12.50 17.69 1.79
N PHE A 407 -11.29 17.59 2.36
CA PHE A 407 -10.62 18.72 3.03
C PHE A 407 -9.76 19.57 2.09
N ILE A 408 -9.24 18.99 1.01
CA ILE A 408 -8.55 19.73 -0.04
C ILE A 408 -9.52 20.77 -0.65
N ASP A 409 -9.05 22.00 -0.84
CA ASP A 409 -9.81 23.15 -1.36
C ASP A 409 -11.00 23.66 -0.51
N THR A 410 -11.21 23.14 0.69
CA THR A 410 -12.22 23.72 1.61
C THR A 410 -11.74 24.97 2.33
N LYS A 411 -10.61 25.57 1.93
CA LYS A 411 -10.11 26.80 2.57
C LYS A 411 -11.13 27.93 2.48
N ASP A 412 -11.62 28.20 1.27
CA ASP A 412 -12.52 29.33 1.03
C ASP A 412 -13.91 29.06 1.64
N ILE A 413 -14.33 27.79 1.63
CA ILE A 413 -15.55 27.32 2.30
C ILE A 413 -15.42 27.48 3.82
N LEU A 414 -14.29 27.13 4.41
CA LEU A 414 -14.03 27.27 5.84
C LEU A 414 -14.07 28.74 6.26
N TRP A 415 -13.42 29.64 5.53
CA TRP A 415 -13.43 31.08 5.85
C TRP A 415 -14.81 31.70 5.72
N THR A 416 -15.60 31.25 4.75
CA THR A 416 -16.99 31.70 4.55
C THR A 416 -17.88 31.21 5.70
N ILE A 417 -17.77 29.93 6.05
CA ILE A 417 -18.63 29.28 7.06
C ILE A 417 -18.20 29.63 8.50
N LYS A 418 -16.92 29.98 8.75
CA LYS A 418 -16.45 30.39 10.08
C LYS A 418 -17.15 31.66 10.58
N LYS A 419 -17.69 32.49 9.68
CA LYS A 419 -18.47 33.70 10.01
C LYS A 419 -19.89 33.39 10.51
N THR A 420 -20.38 32.16 10.34
CA THR A 420 -21.73 31.75 10.74
C THR A 420 -21.73 31.17 12.16
N PRO A 421 -22.75 31.44 13.00
CA PRO A 421 -22.84 30.81 14.32
C PRO A 421 -22.84 29.28 14.20
N ARG A 422 -21.95 28.61 14.94
CA ARG A 422 -21.71 27.14 14.87
C ARG A 422 -21.25 26.63 13.49
N GLY A 423 -20.79 27.51 12.60
CA GLY A 423 -20.41 27.13 11.24
C GLY A 423 -19.32 26.06 11.17
N VAL A 424 -18.30 26.13 12.06
CA VAL A 424 -17.23 25.12 12.10
C VAL A 424 -17.77 23.72 12.43
N LYS A 425 -18.69 23.61 13.39
CA LYS A 425 -19.35 22.33 13.72
C LYS A 425 -20.18 21.83 12.54
N LEU A 426 -20.93 22.73 11.90
CA LEU A 426 -21.74 22.40 10.73
C LEU A 426 -20.86 21.86 9.59
N LEU A 427 -19.70 22.46 9.34
CA LEU A 427 -18.76 22.03 8.32
C LEU A 427 -18.19 20.63 8.62
N VAL A 428 -17.75 20.37 9.86
CA VAL A 428 -17.19 19.05 10.19
C VAL A 428 -18.28 17.96 10.11
N TYR A 429 -19.50 18.25 10.54
CA TYR A 429 -20.62 17.31 10.39
C TYR A 429 -21.06 17.13 8.93
N SER A 430 -20.99 18.18 8.11
CA SER A 430 -21.29 18.05 6.68
C SER A 430 -20.25 17.20 5.97
N MET A 431 -18.96 17.41 6.27
CA MET A 431 -17.87 16.57 5.75
C MET A 431 -18.03 15.11 6.17
N LEU A 432 -18.36 14.86 7.45
CA LEU A 432 -18.64 13.50 7.92
C LEU A 432 -19.81 12.87 7.16
N ALA A 433 -20.93 13.59 7.02
CA ALA A 433 -22.11 13.11 6.32
C ALA A 433 -21.84 12.83 4.83
N GLU A 434 -21.13 13.75 4.15
CA GLU A 434 -20.67 13.56 2.78
C GLU A 434 -19.84 12.28 2.65
N THR A 435 -18.86 12.11 3.54
CA THR A 435 -17.98 10.93 3.49
C THR A 435 -18.77 9.64 3.71
N ILE A 436 -19.71 9.63 4.66
CA ILE A 436 -20.56 8.46 4.92
C ILE A 436 -21.43 8.14 3.70
N ILE A 437 -22.05 9.14 3.07
CA ILE A 437 -22.88 8.97 1.87
C ILE A 437 -22.06 8.35 0.72
N LEU A 438 -20.78 8.71 0.58
CA LEU A 438 -19.89 8.13 -0.43
C LEU A 438 -19.38 6.73 -0.04
N CYS A 439 -19.03 6.53 1.24
CA CYS A 439 -18.38 5.29 1.71
C CYS A 439 -19.37 4.14 1.92
N VAL A 440 -20.60 4.39 2.36
CA VAL A 440 -21.60 3.34 2.61
C VAL A 440 -21.88 2.48 1.38
N PRO A 441 -22.26 3.02 0.20
CA PRO A 441 -22.51 2.18 -0.97
C PRO A 441 -21.26 1.40 -1.40
N MET A 442 -20.07 2.01 -1.29
CA MET A 442 -18.81 1.32 -1.57
C MET A 442 -18.55 0.18 -0.60
N SER A 443 -18.81 0.38 0.69
CA SER A 443 -18.62 -0.64 1.71
C SER A 443 -19.56 -1.83 1.50
N ILE A 444 -20.77 -1.61 0.98
CA ILE A 444 -21.69 -2.68 0.60
C ILE A 444 -21.11 -3.49 -0.57
N VAL A 445 -20.66 -2.82 -1.63
CA VAL A 445 -20.03 -3.47 -2.80
C VAL A 445 -18.78 -4.24 -2.38
N MET A 446 -17.92 -3.63 -1.58
CA MET A 446 -16.73 -4.25 -1.00
C MET A 446 -17.10 -5.47 -0.17
N ALA A 447 -18.08 -5.34 0.73
CA ALA A 447 -18.50 -6.42 1.61
C ALA A 447 -18.97 -7.63 0.81
N LEU A 448 -19.77 -7.37 -0.24
CA LEU A 448 -20.23 -8.40 -1.16
C LEU A 448 -19.06 -9.07 -1.90
N LEU A 449 -18.16 -8.29 -2.48
CA LEU A 449 -17.02 -8.82 -3.24
C LEU A 449 -16.06 -9.62 -2.36
N PHE A 450 -15.78 -9.15 -1.14
CA PHE A 450 -14.98 -9.91 -0.17
C PHE A 450 -15.68 -11.18 0.30
N TYR A 451 -16.98 -11.12 0.54
CA TYR A 451 -17.77 -12.31 0.88
C TYR A 451 -17.71 -13.35 -0.24
N LEU A 452 -17.89 -12.92 -1.50
CA LEU A 452 -17.76 -13.79 -2.68
C LEU A 452 -16.33 -14.33 -2.85
N ALA A 453 -15.32 -13.54 -2.52
CA ALA A 453 -13.92 -13.96 -2.57
C ALA A 453 -13.58 -15.00 -1.48
N MET A 454 -14.25 -14.93 -0.33
CA MET A 454 -14.06 -15.80 0.83
C MET A 454 -15.17 -16.85 0.98
N TRP A 455 -15.85 -17.20 -0.12
CA TRP A 455 -17.04 -18.06 -0.17
C TRP A 455 -16.95 -19.36 0.67
N SER A 456 -15.75 -19.86 0.97
CA SER A 456 -15.53 -21.07 1.77
C SER A 456 -15.66 -20.90 3.30
N ILE A 457 -15.71 -19.68 3.85
CA ILE A 457 -15.58 -19.44 5.30
C ILE A 457 -16.93 -19.51 6.06
N GLY A 458 -18.06 -19.76 5.37
CA GLY A 458 -19.33 -20.14 6.02
C GLY A 458 -19.96 -19.10 6.96
N GLY A 459 -19.53 -17.84 6.91
CA GLY A 459 -20.10 -16.76 7.72
C GLY A 459 -21.44 -16.24 7.20
N ASN A 460 -22.27 -15.67 8.08
CA ASN A 460 -23.49 -14.99 7.66
C ASN A 460 -23.13 -13.67 6.93
N PRO A 461 -23.53 -13.48 5.66
CA PRO A 461 -23.21 -12.27 4.90
C PRO A 461 -23.77 -10.99 5.55
N ALA A 462 -24.87 -11.09 6.30
CA ALA A 462 -25.43 -9.96 7.03
C ALA A 462 -24.51 -9.49 8.17
N VAL A 463 -23.87 -10.42 8.89
CA VAL A 463 -22.89 -10.09 9.94
C VAL A 463 -21.65 -9.46 9.32
N PHE A 464 -21.18 -10.01 8.20
CA PHE A 464 -20.05 -9.47 7.45
C PHE A 464 -20.29 -8.02 7.02
N LEU A 465 -21.47 -7.76 6.45
CA LEU A 465 -21.90 -6.43 6.04
C LEU A 465 -22.01 -5.46 7.22
N ALA A 466 -22.62 -5.90 8.33
CA ALA A 466 -22.80 -5.05 9.52
C ALA A 466 -21.45 -4.64 10.14
N VAL A 467 -20.50 -5.56 10.26
CA VAL A 467 -19.15 -5.28 10.77
C VAL A 467 -18.42 -4.32 9.84
N MET A 468 -18.47 -4.55 8.51
CA MET A 468 -17.88 -3.66 7.52
C MET A 468 -18.43 -2.22 7.59
N LEU A 469 -19.75 -2.08 7.64
CA LEU A 469 -20.41 -0.78 7.76
C LEU A 469 -20.01 -0.06 9.05
N PHE A 470 -19.95 -0.78 10.17
CA PHE A 470 -19.52 -0.24 11.45
C PHE A 470 -18.06 0.25 11.39
N MET A 471 -17.14 -0.56 10.84
CA MET A 471 -15.74 -0.19 10.72
C MET A 471 -15.54 1.04 9.83
N VAL A 472 -16.26 1.12 8.70
CA VAL A 472 -16.24 2.28 7.81
C VAL A 472 -16.77 3.52 8.51
N PHE A 473 -17.82 3.41 9.33
CA PHE A 473 -18.32 4.53 10.12
C PHE A 473 -17.29 5.02 11.15
N VAL A 474 -16.66 4.10 11.88
CA VAL A 474 -15.63 4.47 12.89
C VAL A 474 -14.41 5.09 12.23
N SER A 475 -13.90 4.50 11.14
CA SER A 475 -12.71 5.01 10.44
C SER A 475 -12.99 6.35 9.73
N THR A 476 -14.18 6.55 9.14
CA THR A 476 -14.57 7.87 8.59
C THR A 476 -14.62 8.96 9.66
N ALA A 477 -15.12 8.65 10.86
CA ALA A 477 -15.15 9.57 11.98
C ALA A 477 -13.74 9.91 12.49
N ILE A 478 -12.86 8.91 12.62
CA ILE A 478 -11.46 9.12 13.02
C ILE A 478 -10.75 10.03 12.02
N ALA A 479 -10.81 9.67 10.74
CA ALA A 479 -10.15 10.39 9.67
C ALA A 479 -10.68 11.84 9.54
N THR A 480 -12.00 12.04 9.57
CA THR A 480 -12.60 13.39 9.58
C THR A 480 -12.11 14.20 10.79
N GLY A 481 -12.03 13.59 11.98
CA GLY A 481 -11.51 14.25 13.17
C GLY A 481 -10.02 14.62 13.11
N VAL A 482 -9.18 13.77 12.50
CA VAL A 482 -7.75 14.06 12.28
C VAL A 482 -7.56 15.20 11.29
N TYR A 483 -8.27 15.18 10.16
CA TYR A 483 -8.19 16.23 9.14
C TYR A 483 -8.80 17.55 9.61
N ALA A 484 -9.86 17.52 10.43
CA ALA A 484 -10.37 18.72 11.10
C ALA A 484 -9.39 19.25 12.15
N SER A 485 -8.68 18.37 12.87
CA SER A 485 -7.69 18.77 13.88
C SER A 485 -6.49 19.50 13.29
N ARG A 486 -6.13 19.19 12.05
CA ARG A 486 -4.98 19.73 11.32
C ARG A 486 -5.41 19.93 9.86
N PRO A 487 -6.17 20.99 9.55
CA PRO A 487 -6.66 21.18 8.19
C PRO A 487 -5.48 21.39 7.24
N VAL A 488 -5.48 20.66 6.13
CA VAL A 488 -4.47 20.76 5.07
C VAL A 488 -5.20 21.12 3.79
N PHE A 489 -5.07 22.37 3.37
CA PHE A 489 -5.84 22.91 2.24
C PHE A 489 -5.15 22.74 0.88
N LYS A 490 -3.90 22.31 0.87
CA LYS A 490 -3.15 22.03 -0.37
C LYS A 490 -2.93 20.53 -0.48
N GLU A 491 -3.19 19.96 -1.66
CA GLU A 491 -2.83 18.56 -1.97
C GLU A 491 -1.34 18.30 -1.67
N LYS A 492 -0.49 19.33 -1.89
CA LYS A 492 0.95 19.26 -1.70
C LYS A 492 1.35 19.73 -0.30
N GLY A 493 1.72 18.78 0.53
CA GLY A 493 2.40 19.08 1.78
C GLY A 493 2.71 17.85 2.61
N LEU A 494 3.84 17.89 3.31
CA LEU A 494 4.17 16.92 4.36
C LEU A 494 3.07 16.84 5.43
N GLY A 495 2.27 17.90 5.60
CA GLY A 495 1.07 17.90 6.44
C GLY A 495 0.02 16.87 6.02
N HIS A 496 -0.23 16.69 4.72
CA HIS A 496 -1.18 15.67 4.23
C HIS A 496 -0.66 14.27 4.55
N PHE A 497 0.62 14.00 4.28
CA PHE A 497 1.24 12.72 4.60
C PHE A 497 1.22 12.44 6.11
N VAL A 498 1.51 13.43 6.95
CA VAL A 498 1.44 13.29 8.41
C VAL A 498 0.02 12.99 8.88
N ASN A 499 -0.99 13.69 8.36
CA ASN A 499 -2.39 13.38 8.68
C ASN A 499 -2.78 11.99 8.21
N PHE A 500 -2.35 11.57 7.03
CA PHE A 500 -2.57 10.23 6.50
C PHE A 500 -1.97 9.17 7.42
N VAL A 501 -0.70 9.31 7.82
CA VAL A 501 -0.02 8.37 8.73
C VAL A 501 -0.67 8.34 10.11
N ILE A 502 -1.04 9.49 10.68
CA ILE A 502 -1.73 9.55 11.97
C ILE A 502 -3.09 8.85 11.88
N THR A 503 -3.82 9.10 10.79
CA THR A 503 -5.10 8.44 10.54
C THR A 503 -4.89 6.94 10.45
N LEU A 504 -3.89 6.48 9.68
CA LEU A 504 -3.53 5.07 9.51
C LEU A 504 -3.26 4.36 10.82
N ILE A 505 -2.39 4.95 11.66
CA ILE A 505 -2.04 4.38 12.95
C ILE A 505 -3.27 4.40 13.87
N ALA A 506 -4.00 5.51 13.94
CA ALA A 506 -5.15 5.64 14.84
C ALA A 506 -6.27 4.66 14.48
N THR A 507 -6.68 4.60 13.22
CA THR A 507 -7.69 3.64 12.77
C THR A 507 -7.18 2.21 12.87
N GLY A 508 -5.91 1.94 12.54
CA GLY A 508 -5.32 0.62 12.66
C GLY A 508 -5.37 0.10 14.09
N LEU A 509 -4.91 0.90 15.06
CA LEU A 509 -4.97 0.56 16.48
C LEU A 509 -6.40 0.35 16.98
N VAL A 510 -7.34 1.21 16.57
CA VAL A 510 -8.74 1.11 17.02
C VAL A 510 -9.40 -0.12 16.43
N VAL A 511 -9.22 -0.38 15.13
CA VAL A 511 -9.78 -1.57 14.48
C VAL A 511 -9.14 -2.84 15.04
N SER A 512 -7.82 -2.86 15.27
CA SER A 512 -7.16 -3.98 15.95
C SER A 512 -7.71 -4.18 17.35
N ALA A 513 -7.94 -3.10 18.13
CA ALA A 513 -8.51 -3.19 19.48
C ALA A 513 -9.97 -3.68 19.47
N THR A 514 -10.79 -3.23 18.52
CA THR A 514 -12.18 -3.71 18.38
C THR A 514 -12.23 -5.17 17.96
N PHE A 515 -11.31 -5.63 17.11
CA PHE A 515 -11.12 -7.05 16.81
C PHE A 515 -10.65 -7.85 18.02
N ILE A 516 -9.63 -7.35 18.73
CA ILE A 516 -9.12 -8.01 19.93
C ILE A 516 -10.22 -8.12 20.98
N LEU A 517 -11.04 -7.08 21.21
CA LEU A 517 -12.18 -7.16 22.15
C LEU A 517 -13.29 -8.11 21.71
N LEU A 518 -13.47 -8.28 20.40
CA LEU A 518 -14.37 -9.30 19.84
C LEU A 518 -13.83 -10.72 20.09
N VAL A 519 -12.50 -10.88 20.13
CA VAL A 519 -11.77 -12.15 20.24
C VAL A 519 -11.30 -12.47 21.68
N ILE A 520 -11.10 -11.49 22.56
CA ILE A 520 -10.75 -11.65 23.99
C ILE A 520 -11.64 -12.68 24.71
N PRO A 521 -12.97 -12.72 24.45
CA PRO A 521 -13.85 -13.75 24.97
C PRO A 521 -13.39 -15.20 24.63
N TRP A 522 -12.54 -15.37 23.62
CA TRP A 522 -12.02 -16.63 23.10
C TRP A 522 -10.62 -16.94 23.64
N ILE A 523 -9.86 -15.92 24.09
CA ILE A 523 -8.46 -16.07 24.52
C ILE A 523 -8.28 -17.09 25.66
N PRO A 524 -9.10 -17.11 26.72
CA PRO A 524 -8.97 -18.12 27.79
C PRO A 524 -9.10 -19.54 27.25
N ASN A 525 -10.05 -19.78 26.35
CA ASN A 525 -10.26 -21.08 25.75
C ASN A 525 -9.16 -21.44 24.73
N LEU A 526 -8.60 -20.45 24.03
CA LEU A 526 -7.44 -20.59 23.16
C LEU A 526 -6.17 -20.96 23.94
N LEU A 527 -5.95 -20.35 25.11
CA LEU A 527 -4.82 -20.69 26.01
C LEU A 527 -4.93 -22.11 26.57
N VAL A 528 -6.16 -22.56 26.87
CA VAL A 528 -6.42 -23.95 27.30
C VAL A 528 -6.26 -24.93 26.13
N ALA A 529 -6.61 -24.51 24.90
CA ALA A 529 -6.46 -25.31 23.68
C ALA A 529 -5.03 -25.31 23.12
N GLU A 530 -4.19 -24.32 23.43
CA GLU A 530 -2.82 -24.17 22.92
C GLU A 530 -1.94 -25.42 23.14
N PRO A 531 -1.85 -26.02 24.34
CA PRO A 531 -1.06 -27.24 24.53
C PRO A 531 -1.61 -28.44 23.73
N LEU A 532 -2.93 -28.51 23.52
CA LEU A 532 -3.58 -29.52 22.68
C LEU A 532 -3.31 -29.30 21.19
N ILE A 533 -3.31 -28.04 20.73
CA ILE A 533 -2.96 -27.66 19.36
C ILE A 533 -1.48 -27.94 19.09
N LYS A 534 -0.61 -27.61 20.05
CA LYS A 534 0.81 -27.98 20.00
C LYS A 534 0.96 -29.49 19.98
N ALA A 535 0.36 -30.26 20.88
CA ALA A 535 0.44 -31.72 20.84
C ALA A 535 -0.11 -32.33 19.54
N ALA A 536 -1.19 -31.77 18.98
CA ALA A 536 -1.76 -32.20 17.71
C ALA A 536 -0.83 -31.95 16.51
N SER A 537 -0.04 -30.86 16.55
CA SER A 537 0.95 -30.56 15.51
C SER A 537 2.15 -31.53 15.47
N TRP A 538 2.27 -32.42 16.47
CA TRP A 538 3.34 -33.43 16.55
C TRP A 538 2.92 -34.78 15.94
N LEU A 539 1.65 -34.93 15.52
CA LEU A 539 1.17 -36.16 14.88
C LEU A 539 1.60 -36.24 13.39
N PRO A 540 1.93 -37.44 12.88
CA PRO A 540 2.40 -37.62 11.51
C PRO A 540 1.34 -37.24 10.46
N GLN A 541 1.80 -36.59 9.38
CA GLN A 541 0.99 -35.92 8.35
C GLN A 541 -0.07 -36.76 7.57
N PRO A 542 -0.05 -38.11 7.43
CA PRO A 542 -1.16 -38.80 6.77
C PRO A 542 -2.50 -38.70 7.52
N THR A 543 -2.52 -38.23 8.78
CA THR A 543 -3.75 -38.00 9.57
C THR A 543 -4.32 -36.58 9.42
N SER A 544 -3.79 -35.78 8.49
CA SER A 544 -4.01 -34.32 8.39
C SER A 544 -5.47 -33.90 8.30
N THR A 545 -6.42 -34.72 7.82
CA THR A 545 -7.85 -34.38 7.82
C THR A 545 -8.48 -34.55 9.20
N LEU A 546 -8.18 -35.61 9.93
CA LEU A 546 -8.71 -35.85 11.28
C LEU A 546 -8.08 -34.91 12.31
N VAL A 547 -6.76 -34.69 12.21
CA VAL A 547 -6.05 -33.76 13.10
C VAL A 547 -6.45 -32.32 12.82
N SER A 548 -6.62 -31.93 11.55
CA SER A 548 -7.16 -30.62 11.21
C SER A 548 -8.60 -30.43 11.64
N GLN A 549 -9.45 -31.43 11.45
CA GLN A 549 -10.82 -31.40 11.92
C GLN A 549 -10.87 -31.37 13.45
N ALA A 550 -9.95 -32.05 14.15
CA ALA A 550 -9.85 -32.00 15.60
C ALA A 550 -9.36 -30.63 16.09
N VAL A 551 -8.37 -30.01 15.45
CA VAL A 551 -7.89 -28.65 15.76
C VAL A 551 -8.96 -27.60 15.42
N ALA A 552 -9.63 -27.73 14.28
CA ALA A 552 -10.76 -26.88 13.91
C ALA A 552 -11.93 -27.06 14.87
N PHE A 553 -12.25 -28.31 15.27
CA PHE A 553 -13.27 -28.62 16.26
C PHE A 553 -12.89 -28.06 17.64
N LEU A 554 -11.62 -28.14 18.04
CA LEU A 554 -11.12 -27.53 19.28
C LEU A 554 -11.19 -26.00 19.23
N LEU A 555 -10.82 -25.36 18.12
CA LEU A 555 -10.92 -23.91 17.93
C LEU A 555 -12.39 -23.42 17.87
N ILE A 556 -13.27 -24.18 17.21
CA ILE A 556 -14.71 -23.92 17.18
C ILE A 556 -15.33 -24.11 18.57
N ASN A 557 -14.90 -25.12 19.33
CA ASN A 557 -15.33 -25.32 20.72
C ASN A 557 -14.63 -24.39 21.72
N ALA A 558 -13.53 -23.74 21.32
CA ALA A 558 -12.86 -22.69 22.09
C ALA A 558 -13.55 -21.33 21.92
N ALA A 559 -14.47 -21.15 20.97
CA ALA A 559 -15.39 -20.02 21.04
C ALA A 559 -16.19 -20.14 22.34
N PRO A 560 -16.27 -19.07 23.17
CA PRO A 560 -17.02 -19.13 24.42
C PRO A 560 -18.46 -19.50 24.08
N LYS A 561 -18.91 -20.68 24.50
CA LYS A 561 -20.29 -21.13 24.27
C LYS A 561 -21.31 -20.28 25.01
N ASP A 562 -20.85 -19.55 26.04
CA ASP A 562 -21.67 -18.62 26.79
C ASP A 562 -22.02 -17.40 25.91
N PRO A 563 -23.30 -17.22 25.53
CA PRO A 563 -23.74 -16.09 24.73
C PRO A 563 -23.51 -14.76 25.45
N PHE A 564 -23.51 -14.72 26.79
CA PHE A 564 -23.29 -13.48 27.53
C PHE A 564 -21.87 -12.94 27.33
N ILE A 565 -20.88 -13.83 27.31
CA ILE A 565 -19.46 -13.48 27.11
C ILE A 565 -19.22 -12.96 25.67
N GLN A 566 -19.88 -13.57 24.67
CA GLN A 566 -19.84 -13.08 23.28
C GLN A 566 -20.51 -11.72 23.12
N ILE A 567 -21.70 -11.55 23.72
CA ILE A 567 -22.45 -10.28 23.70
C ILE A 567 -21.64 -9.18 24.41
N ALA A 568 -21.02 -9.47 25.55
CA ALA A 568 -20.17 -8.52 26.27
C ALA A 568 -18.98 -8.05 25.42
N GLY A 569 -18.29 -8.97 24.73
CA GLY A 569 -17.20 -8.61 23.82
C GLY A 569 -17.66 -7.75 22.64
N ALA A 570 -18.79 -8.09 22.02
CA ALA A 570 -19.38 -7.30 20.94
C ALA A 570 -19.81 -5.90 21.39
N VAL A 571 -20.46 -5.78 22.57
CA VAL A 571 -20.86 -4.50 23.16
C VAL A 571 -19.63 -3.65 23.50
N ALA A 572 -18.61 -4.23 24.11
CA ALA A 572 -17.36 -3.52 24.43
C ALA A 572 -16.66 -2.99 23.16
N SER A 573 -16.59 -3.82 22.13
CA SER A 573 -16.04 -3.45 20.81
C SER A 573 -16.83 -2.31 20.16
N PHE A 574 -18.17 -2.40 20.17
CA PHE A 574 -19.05 -1.35 19.66
C PHE A 574 -18.86 -0.03 20.43
N MET A 575 -18.88 -0.08 21.76
CA MET A 575 -18.71 1.09 22.62
C MET A 575 -17.35 1.75 22.42
N LEU A 576 -16.27 0.97 22.29
CA LEU A 576 -14.94 1.51 21.98
C LEU A 576 -14.96 2.29 20.66
N GLY A 577 -15.51 1.69 19.59
CA GLY A 577 -15.61 2.35 18.29
C GLY A 577 -16.40 3.66 18.33
N VAL A 578 -17.55 3.67 19.02
CA VAL A 578 -18.40 4.86 19.19
C VAL A 578 -17.71 5.95 19.99
N VAL A 579 -17.07 5.60 21.12
CA VAL A 579 -16.35 6.57 21.97
C VAL A 579 -15.18 7.19 21.22
N VAL A 580 -14.40 6.39 20.48
CA VAL A 580 -13.28 6.90 19.69
C VAL A 580 -13.77 7.79 18.54
N ALA A 581 -14.81 7.39 17.82
CA ALA A 581 -15.42 8.20 16.77
C ALA A 581 -15.89 9.57 17.31
N TYR A 582 -16.64 9.56 18.41
CA TYR A 582 -17.14 10.79 19.05
C TYR A 582 -15.99 11.69 19.53
N THR A 583 -15.01 11.14 20.22
CA THR A 583 -13.87 11.91 20.75
C THR A 583 -13.00 12.47 19.64
N SER A 584 -12.79 11.74 18.54
CA SER A 584 -12.05 12.24 17.37
C SER A 584 -12.75 13.45 16.74
N ILE A 585 -14.06 13.35 16.49
CA ILE A 585 -14.85 14.46 15.91
C ILE A 585 -14.88 15.67 16.87
N LYS A 586 -15.11 15.44 18.17
CA LYS A 586 -15.12 16.50 19.19
C LYS A 586 -13.77 17.21 19.29
N ARG A 587 -12.67 16.46 19.20
CA ARG A 587 -11.31 17.04 19.23
C ARG A 587 -11.00 17.81 17.95
N GLY A 588 -11.38 17.26 16.79
CA GLY A 588 -11.22 17.90 15.49
C GLY A 588 -11.97 19.22 15.38
N THR A 589 -13.26 19.23 15.74
CA THR A 589 -14.09 20.45 15.79
C THR A 589 -13.49 21.52 16.69
N ARG A 590 -13.13 21.19 17.94
CA ARG A 590 -12.54 22.16 18.88
C ARG A 590 -11.23 22.76 18.37
N LYS A 591 -10.39 21.96 17.72
CA LYS A 591 -9.14 22.45 17.13
C LYS A 591 -9.36 23.32 15.89
N LEU A 592 -10.32 22.95 15.06
CA LEU A 592 -10.68 23.73 13.87
C LEU A 592 -11.31 25.09 14.26
N GLU A 593 -12.05 25.15 15.36
CA GLU A 593 -12.59 26.40 15.92
C GLU A 593 -11.46 27.36 16.33
N LEU A 594 -10.40 26.82 16.95
CA LEU A 594 -9.21 27.57 17.39
C LEU A 594 -8.20 27.84 16.26
N TYR A 595 -8.43 27.36 15.05
CA TYR A 595 -7.50 27.52 13.94
C TYR A 595 -7.56 28.96 13.39
N GLU A 596 -6.50 29.74 13.59
CA GLU A 596 -6.43 31.16 13.19
C GLU A 596 -5.72 31.43 11.85
N GLY A 597 -5.22 30.40 11.15
CA GLY A 597 -4.59 30.54 9.83
C GLY A 597 -3.09 30.35 9.86
#